data_AF-A0A3D2SHZ5-F1
#
_entry.id   AF-A0A3D2SHZ5-F1
#
_cell.length_a   1.000
_cell.length_b   1.000
_cell.length_c   1.000
_cell.angle_alpha   90.00
_cell.angle_beta   90.00
_cell.angle_gamma   90.00
#
_symmetry.space_group_name_H-M   'P 1'
#
loop_
_entity.id
_entity.type
_entity.pdbx_description
1 polymer ?
#
loop_
_entity_poly.entity_id
_entity_poly.type
_entity_poly.pdbx_seq_one_letter_code
_entity_poly.pdbx_strand_id
1 'polypeptide(L)' 'MKTTPRSFLFVPANRVERFEKALNAGSDAVIIDLEDAVPVELKIQAR' A
#
# COMPACT_ATOMS: atom_id res chain seq x y z
N MET A 1 -4.30 18.21 -16.38
CA MET A 1 -5.59 17.82 -15.77
C MET A 1 -5.32 16.56 -14.97
N LYS A 2 -5.54 16.55 -13.65
CA LYS A 2 -5.33 15.33 -12.85
C LYS A 2 -6.49 14.40 -13.16
N THR A 3 -6.24 13.29 -13.84
CA THR A 3 -7.26 12.29 -14.16
C THR A 3 -7.70 11.59 -12.88
N THR A 4 -8.99 11.25 -12.79
CA THR A 4 -9.50 10.42 -11.68
C THR A 4 -8.76 9.07 -11.69
N PRO A 5 -8.22 8.59 -10.55
CA PRO A 5 -7.60 7.28 -10.48
C PRO A 5 -8.62 6.19 -10.80
N ARG A 6 -8.24 5.24 -11.65
CA ARG A 6 -9.07 4.10 -12.07
C ARG A 6 -8.68 2.83 -11.33
N SER A 7 -7.50 2.81 -10.71
CA SER A 7 -6.99 1.68 -9.94
C SER A 7 -6.24 2.14 -8.69
N PHE A 8 -6.50 1.45 -7.58
CA PHE A 8 -5.83 1.63 -6.31
C PHE A 8 -5.24 0.29 -5.88
N LEU A 9 -3.93 0.25 -5.64
CA LEU A 9 -3.25 -0.95 -5.17
C LEU A 9 -2.98 -0.83 -3.66
N PHE A 10 -3.64 -1.66 -2.87
CA PHE A 10 -3.44 -1.73 -1.42
C PHE A 10 -2.24 -2.63 -1.09
N VAL A 11 -1.33 -2.13 -0.26
CA VAL A 11 -0.10 -2.81 0.13
C VAL A 11 0.00 -2.82 1.65
N PRO A 12 0.10 -3.98 2.32
CA PRO A 12 0.23 -4.04 3.77
C PRO A 12 1.51 -3.33 4.22
N ALA A 13 1.40 -2.43 5.20
CA ALA A 13 2.52 -1.63 5.67
C ALA A 13 3.64 -2.46 6.35
N ASN A 14 3.31 -3.64 6.88
CA ASN A 14 4.28 -4.58 7.44
C ASN A 14 5.04 -5.42 6.38
N ARG A 15 4.83 -5.16 5.08
CA ARG A 15 5.46 -5.86 3.95
C ARG A 15 6.27 -4.88 3.10
N VAL A 16 7.25 -4.23 3.72
CA VAL A 16 8.07 -3.17 3.08
C VAL A 16 8.76 -3.66 1.80
N GLU A 17 9.10 -4.95 1.73
CA GLU A 17 9.66 -5.58 0.52
C GLU A 17 8.75 -5.49 -0.71
N ARG A 18 7.45 -5.19 -0.54
CA ARG A 18 6.48 -5.05 -1.63
C ARG A 18 6.35 -3.64 -2.17
N PHE A 19 6.91 -2.63 -1.50
CA PHE A 19 6.66 -1.23 -1.85
C PHE A 19 7.21 -0.88 -3.23
N GLU A 20 8.46 -1.25 -3.51
CA GLU A 20 9.09 -1.02 -4.80
C GLU A 20 8.34 -1.73 -5.93
N LYS A 21 7.91 -2.97 -5.71
CA LYS A 21 7.10 -3.71 -6.68
C LYS A 21 5.76 -3.03 -6.94
N ALA A 22 5.10 -2.51 -5.90
CA ALA A 22 3.81 -1.83 -6.02
C ALA A 22 3.91 -0.52 -6.79
N LEU A 23 4.98 0.27 -6.57
CA LEU A 23 5.24 1.49 -7.33
C LEU A 23 5.45 1.20 -8.82
N ASN A 24 5.99 0.02 -9.16
CA ASN A 24 6.22 -0.42 -10.54
C ASN A 24 5.05 -1.24 -11.12
N ALA A 25 3.93 -1.42 -10.40
CA ALA A 25 2.83 -2.28 -10.82
C ALA A 25 1.85 -1.63 -11.83
N GLY A 26 2.00 -0.33 -12.11
CA GLY A 26 1.16 0.39 -13.07
C GLY A 26 -0.23 0.77 -12.55
N SER A 27 -0.47 0.72 -11.24
CA SER A 27 -1.67 1.28 -10.62
C SER A 27 -1.65 2.81 -10.63
N ASP A 28 -2.81 3.44 -10.79
CA ASP A 28 -2.91 4.90 -10.78
C ASP A 28 -2.58 5.48 -9.38
N ALA A 29 -2.79 4.70 -8.31
CA ALA A 29 -2.36 5.03 -6.94
C ALA A 29 -1.99 3.78 -6.13
N VAL A 30 -1.05 3.93 -5.20
CA VAL A 30 -0.68 2.91 -4.20
C VAL A 30 -1.12 3.39 -2.82
N ILE A 31 -1.81 2.55 -2.07
CA ILE A 31 -2.27 2.83 -0.70
C ILE A 31 -1.54 1.89 0.24
N ILE A 32 -0.78 2.46 1.18
CA ILE A 32 -0.14 1.70 2.24
C ILE A 32 -1.16 1.47 3.36
N ASP A 33 -1.53 0.21 3.56
CA ASP A 33 -2.57 -0.20 4.50
C ASP A 33 -1.99 -0.47 5.89
N LEU A 34 -2.51 0.24 6.89
CA LEU A 34 -2.17 0.13 8.30
C LEU A 34 -3.25 -0.61 9.11
N GLU A 35 -4.37 -0.96 8.48
CA GLU A 35 -5.55 -1.51 9.13
C GLU A 35 -5.62 -3.03 9.00
N ASP A 36 -6.49 -3.54 8.14
CA ASP A 36 -6.91 -4.94 8.13
C ASP A 36 -5.82 -5.88 7.59
N ALA A 37 -4.95 -5.38 6.71
CA ALA A 37 -3.84 -6.17 6.21
C ALA A 37 -2.64 -6.27 7.16
N VAL A 38 -2.67 -5.58 8.31
CA VAL A 38 -1.58 -5.56 9.29
C VAL A 38 -2.01 -6.26 10.60
N PRO A 39 -1.33 -7.34 11.01
CA PRO A 39 -1.55 -7.97 12.32
C PRO A 39 -1.42 -6.96 13.46
N VAL A 40 -2.26 -7.09 14.49
CA VAL A 40 -2.35 -6.13 15.60
C VAL A 40 -0.99 -5.87 16.25
N GLU A 41 -0.22 -6.93 16.46
CA GLU A 41 1.12 -6.91 17.06
C GLU A 41 2.16 -6.16 16.22
N LEU A 42 1.91 -5.97 14.91
CA LEU A 42 2.80 -5.27 13.99
C LEU A 42 2.35 -3.83 13.69
N LYS A 43 1.18 -3.38 14.14
CA LYS A 43 0.65 -2.04 13.81
C LYS A 43 1.55 -0.88 14.25
N ILE A 44 2.32 -1.04 15.32
CA ILE A 44 3.28 -0.01 15.74
C ILE A 44 4.47 0.05 14.79
N GLN A 45 5.04 -1.10 14.43
CA GLN A 45 6.20 -1.20 13.53
C GLN A 45 5.86 -0.79 12.10
N ALA A 46 4.59 -0.91 11.72
CA ALA A 46 4.12 -0.61 10.38
C ALA A 46 3.83 0.89 10.12
N ARG A 47 3.77 1.75 11.15
CA ARG A 47 3.52 3.20 11.03
C ARG A 47 4.79 4.00 10.83
#